data_AF-A0A1D2M824-F1
#
_entry.id   AF-A0A1D2M824-F1
#
_cell.length_a   1.000
_cell.length_b   1.000
_cell.length_c   1.000
_cell.angle_alpha   90.00
_cell.angle_beta   90.00
_cell.angle_gamma   90.00
#
_symmetry.space_group_name_H-M   'P 1'
#
loop_
_entity.id
_entity.type
_entity.pdbx_description
1 polymer ?
#
loop_
_entity_poly.entity_id
_entity_poly.type
_entity_poly.pdbx_seq_one_letter_code
_entity_poly.pdbx_strand_id
1 'polypeptide(L)'
;MIHPCCGFPLRNGAIVLSIIDIVGSVFGSISSIITLICVIVQKVGDSPLVEDGSAGTGTPSSPSHRNQGITKLLDESSSAVYSVLGFVTLTCIVELILSMILLRGAKTRDVSYCKVWWRTKLGIFLASTAVIVFAFVVSDDRLDFAVGGIFGIMYQCYGLWVVKAFILELEFPTDCEQKGIEKL
;
A
#
# COMPACT_ATOMS: atom_id res chain seq x y z
N MET A 1 8.24 10.98 29.14
CA MET A 1 8.95 11.10 27.84
C MET A 1 10.13 10.14 27.90
N ILE A 2 10.01 9.01 27.20
CA ILE A 2 11.06 7.99 27.12
C ILE A 2 12.14 8.57 26.20
N HIS A 3 13.31 8.87 26.77
CA HIS A 3 14.42 9.42 26.01
C HIS A 3 14.93 8.34 25.07
N PRO A 4 14.93 8.52 23.73
CA PRO A 4 15.43 7.53 22.78
C PRO A 4 16.96 7.28 22.88
N CYS A 5 17.62 7.80 23.91
CA CYS A 5 19.05 7.69 24.14
C CYS A 5 19.45 6.53 25.07
N CYS A 6 18.50 5.75 25.59
CA CYS A 6 18.79 4.63 26.48
C CYS A 6 19.10 3.34 25.69
N GLY A 7 20.22 3.33 24.96
CA GLY A 7 20.96 2.11 24.62
C GLY A 7 20.65 1.41 23.29
N PHE A 8 19.58 1.77 22.58
CA PHE A 8 19.37 1.28 21.22
C PHE A 8 19.81 2.33 20.19
N PRO A 9 20.73 2.01 19.27
CA PRO A 9 21.09 2.95 18.22
C PRO A 9 19.86 3.17 17.33
N LEU A 10 19.44 4.42 17.15
CA LEU A 10 18.34 4.85 16.28
C LEU A 10 18.48 4.30 14.85
N ARG A 11 19.72 4.09 14.41
CA ARG A 11 20.07 3.33 13.20
C ARG A 11 19.36 1.97 13.11
N ASN A 12 19.36 1.20 14.19
CA ASN A 12 18.66 -0.09 14.22
C ASN A 12 17.15 0.09 14.10
N GLY A 13 16.59 1.16 14.69
CA GLY A 13 15.18 1.51 14.53
C GLY A 13 14.81 1.76 13.06
N ALA A 14 15.58 2.58 12.35
CA ALA A 14 15.36 2.85 10.94
C ALA A 14 15.53 1.60 10.05
N ILE A 15 16.52 0.74 10.35
CA ILE A 15 16.73 -0.52 9.65
C ILE A 15 15.55 -1.48 9.89
N VAL A 16 15.14 -1.69 11.15
CA VAL A 16 14.01 -2.57 11.49
C VAL A 16 12.73 -2.08 10.84
N LEU A 17 12.46 -0.77 10.88
CA LEU A 17 11.32 -0.17 10.20
C LEU A 17 11.35 -0.45 8.69
N SER A 18 12.51 -0.26 8.03
CA SER A 18 12.64 -0.54 6.60
C SER A 18 12.41 -2.02 6.26
N ILE A 19 12.83 -2.95 7.13
CA ILE A 19 12.60 -4.38 6.96
C ILE A 19 11.11 -4.70 7.11
N ILE A 20 10.44 -4.14 8.12
CA ILE A 20 9.00 -4.33 8.32
C ILE A 20 8.23 -3.80 7.11
N ASP A 21 8.58 -2.62 6.60
CA ASP A 21 7.94 -2.03 5.41
C ASP A 21 8.19 -2.88 4.15
N ILE A 22 9.40 -3.42 3.96
CA ILE A 22 9.69 -4.35 2.85
C ILE A 22 8.83 -5.61 2.96
N VAL A 23 8.82 -6.25 4.13
CA VAL A 23 8.06 -7.48 4.36
C VAL A 23 6.56 -7.23 4.15
N GLY A 24 6.03 -6.14 4.70
CA GLY A 24 4.65 -5.71 4.51
C GLY A 24 4.30 -5.47 3.05
N SER A 25 5.16 -4.77 2.30
CA SER A 25 4.98 -4.52 0.86
C SER A 25 4.99 -5.82 0.04
N VAL A 26 5.89 -6.76 0.36
CA VAL A 26 5.94 -8.08 -0.29
C VAL A 26 4.66 -8.88 -0.01
N PHE A 27 4.20 -8.96 1.24
CA PHE A 27 2.94 -9.63 1.55
C PHE A 27 1.74 -8.95 0.88
N GLY A 28 1.69 -7.62 0.88
CA GLY A 28 0.64 -6.84 0.22
C GLY A 28 0.58 -7.08 -1.29
N SER A 29 1.73 -7.07 -1.96
CA SER A 29 1.82 -7.36 -3.40
C SER A 29 1.39 -8.78 -3.74
N ILE A 30 1.80 -9.79 -2.96
CA ILE A 30 1.34 -11.18 -3.14
C ILE A 30 -0.17 -11.27 -2.96
N SER A 31 -0.72 -10.65 -1.91
CA SER A 31 -2.16 -10.62 -1.65
C SER A 31 -2.94 -9.95 -2.78
N SER A 32 -2.42 -8.85 -3.33
CA SER A 32 -3.02 -8.16 -4.49
C SER A 32 -3.05 -9.05 -5.73
N ILE A 33 -1.95 -9.76 -6.03
CA ILE A 33 -1.87 -10.69 -7.17
C ILE A 33 -2.84 -11.87 -6.98
N ILE A 34 -2.91 -12.45 -5.78
CA ILE A 34 -3.87 -13.54 -5.50
C ILE A 34 -5.31 -13.06 -5.70
N THR A 35 -5.64 -11.86 -5.19
CA THR A 35 -6.96 -11.25 -5.36
C THR A 35 -7.28 -11.04 -6.85
N LEU A 36 -6.31 -10.56 -7.65
CA LEU A 36 -6.46 -10.42 -9.10
C LEU A 36 -6.81 -11.76 -9.76
N ILE A 37 -6.05 -12.81 -9.43
CA ILE A 37 -6.26 -14.15 -9.99
C ILE A 37 -7.65 -14.66 -9.61
N CYS A 38 -8.07 -14.50 -8.35
CA CYS A 38 -9.41 -14.90 -7.91
C CYS A 38 -10.52 -14.18 -8.70
N VAL A 39 -10.39 -12.87 -8.90
CA VAL A 39 -11.36 -12.08 -9.68
C VAL A 39 -11.42 -12.54 -11.14
N ILE A 40 -10.27 -12.82 -11.76
CA ILE A 40 -10.21 -13.33 -13.14
C ILE A 40 -10.86 -14.71 -13.24
N VAL A 41 -10.55 -15.62 -12.31
CA VAL A 41 -11.11 -16.99 -12.32
C VAL A 41 -12.62 -16.97 -12.16
N GLN A 42 -13.16 -16.13 -11.26
CA GLN A 42 -14.61 -15.97 -11.10
C GLN A 42 -15.26 -15.47 -12.40
N LYS A 43 -14.67 -14.46 -13.05
CA LYS A 43 -15.17 -13.95 -14.33
C LYS A 43 -15.17 -14.98 -15.46
N VAL A 44 -14.16 -15.84 -15.53
CA VAL A 44 -14.08 -16.89 -16.55
C VAL A 44 -15.06 -18.02 -16.26
N GLY A 45 -15.23 -18.40 -14.99
CA GLY A 45 -16.14 -19.47 -14.56
C GLY A 45 -17.63 -19.16 -14.76
N ASP A 46 -18.02 -17.89 -14.66
CA ASP A 46 -19.39 -17.44 -14.87
C ASP A 46 -19.79 -17.31 -16.35
N SER A 47 -18.89 -17.61 -17.30
CA SER A 47 -19.27 -17.66 -18.72
C SER A 47 -20.19 -18.87 -18.93
N PRO A 48 -21.50 -18.66 -19.20
CA PRO A 48 -22.42 -19.77 -19.35
C PRO A 48 -21.96 -20.58 -20.57
N LEU A 49 -21.59 -21.85 -20.32
CA LEU A 49 -21.52 -22.85 -21.36
C LEU A 49 -22.86 -22.82 -22.08
N VAL A 50 -22.85 -22.31 -23.31
CA VAL A 50 -23.95 -22.49 -24.25
C VAL A 50 -24.09 -24.00 -24.43
N GLU A 51 -24.99 -24.60 -23.66
CA GLU A 51 -25.54 -25.90 -24.00
C GLU A 51 -26.20 -25.72 -25.36
N ASP A 52 -25.47 -26.08 -26.42
CA ASP A 52 -26.02 -26.35 -27.75
C ASP A 52 -26.91 -27.61 -27.66
N GLY A 53 -28.02 -27.48 -26.94
CA GLY A 53 -29.10 -28.43 -26.86
C GLY A 53 -30.03 -28.23 -28.05
N SER A 54 -29.66 -28.79 -29.20
CA SER A 54 -30.56 -28.94 -30.34
C SER A 54 -31.77 -29.81 -29.95
N ALA A 55 -32.96 -29.20 -29.91
CA ALA A 55 -34.22 -29.68 -30.53
C ALA A 55 -35.47 -29.24 -29.73
N GLY A 56 -36.34 -28.43 -30.34
CA GLY A 56 -37.72 -28.30 -29.84
C GLY A 56 -38.45 -26.99 -30.12
N THR A 57 -38.81 -26.77 -31.38
CA THR A 57 -40.08 -26.19 -31.84
C THR A 57 -40.70 -24.98 -31.11
N GLY A 58 -40.43 -23.79 -31.66
CA GLY A 58 -41.48 -22.80 -31.99
C GLY A 58 -42.24 -22.11 -30.85
N THR A 59 -41.73 -20.95 -30.40
CA THR A 59 -42.60 -19.85 -29.95
C THR A 59 -41.86 -18.52 -30.11
N PRO A 60 -42.36 -17.56 -30.92
CA PRO A 60 -41.72 -16.26 -31.07
C PRO A 60 -42.14 -15.32 -29.94
N SER A 61 -41.44 -15.36 -28.81
CA SER A 61 -41.55 -14.35 -27.75
C SER A 61 -40.40 -13.34 -27.84
N SER A 62 -40.69 -12.21 -28.49
CA SER A 62 -39.97 -10.95 -28.39
C SER A 62 -40.08 -10.35 -26.96
N PRO A 63 -39.16 -9.51 -26.42
CA PRO A 63 -37.80 -9.17 -26.84
C PRO A 63 -36.74 -9.30 -25.73
N SER A 64 -35.52 -9.63 -26.16
CA SER A 64 -34.23 -9.69 -25.45
C SER A 64 -33.68 -8.32 -24.96
N HIS A 65 -34.55 -7.39 -24.51
CA HIS A 65 -34.13 -6.01 -24.20
C HIS A 65 -33.68 -5.80 -22.74
N ARG A 66 -34.02 -6.72 -21.83
CA ARG A 66 -33.69 -6.61 -20.39
C ARG A 66 -32.26 -7.08 -20.06
N ASN A 67 -31.70 -7.99 -20.85
CA ASN A 67 -30.38 -8.57 -20.60
C ASN A 67 -29.22 -7.69 -21.12
N GLN A 68 -29.45 -6.81 -22.09
CA GLN A 68 -28.43 -5.85 -22.56
C GLN A 68 -28.06 -4.77 -21.53
N GLY A 69 -28.96 -4.45 -20.60
CA GLY A 69 -28.66 -3.50 -19.52
C GLY A 69 -27.73 -4.08 -18.45
N ILE A 70 -27.90 -5.37 -18.13
CA ILE A 70 -27.12 -6.05 -17.10
C ILE A 70 -25.67 -6.28 -17.57
N THR A 71 -25.47 -6.66 -18.84
CA THR A 71 -24.12 -6.86 -19.38
C THR A 71 -23.32 -5.56 -19.47
N LYS A 72 -23.96 -4.41 -19.73
CA LYS A 72 -23.29 -3.11 -19.72
C LYS A 72 -22.86 -2.67 -18.31
N LEU A 73 -23.68 -2.92 -17.28
CA LEU A 73 -23.33 -2.58 -15.89
C LEU A 73 -22.17 -3.45 -15.35
N LEU A 74 -22.11 -4.73 -15.73
CA LEU A 74 -21.03 -5.65 -15.36
C LEU A 74 -19.68 -5.35 -16.04
N ASP A 75 -19.72 -4.73 -17.21
CA ASP A 75 -18.51 -4.34 -17.94
C ASP A 75 -17.91 -3.06 -17.32
N GLU A 76 -18.77 -2.08 -16.99
CA GLU A 76 -18.37 -0.82 -16.34
C GLU A 76 -17.74 -1.06 -14.96
N SER A 77 -18.35 -1.92 -14.12
CA SER A 77 -17.80 -2.25 -12.81
C SER A 77 -16.44 -2.97 -12.90
N SER A 78 -16.18 -3.69 -13.98
CA SER A 78 -14.93 -4.43 -14.14
C SER A 78 -13.74 -3.52 -14.40
N SER A 79 -13.93 -2.48 -15.22
CA SER A 79 -12.89 -1.50 -15.53
C SER A 79 -12.40 -0.77 -14.27
N ALA A 80 -13.35 -0.40 -13.39
CA ALA A 80 -13.05 0.22 -12.11
C ALA A 80 -12.21 -0.71 -11.21
N VAL A 81 -12.57 -1.99 -11.11
CA VAL A 81 -11.81 -2.96 -10.30
C VAL A 81 -10.38 -3.12 -10.82
N TYR A 82 -10.17 -3.26 -12.12
CA TYR A 82 -8.83 -3.35 -12.70
C TYR A 82 -8.01 -2.07 -12.48
N SER A 83 -8.65 -0.90 -12.59
CA SER A 83 -8.00 0.39 -12.35
C SER A 83 -7.54 0.54 -10.90
N VAL A 84 -8.41 0.20 -9.93
CA VAL A 84 -8.08 0.21 -8.50
C VAL A 84 -6.95 -0.75 -8.21
N LEU A 85 -7.00 -1.98 -8.75
CA LEU A 85 -5.96 -2.98 -8.49
C LEU A 85 -4.61 -2.61 -9.11
N GLY A 86 -4.62 -2.01 -10.31
CA GLY A 86 -3.43 -1.45 -10.94
C GLY A 86 -2.82 -0.33 -10.10
N PHE A 87 -3.65 0.57 -9.57
CA PHE A 87 -3.22 1.62 -8.67
C PHE A 87 -2.59 1.07 -7.38
N VAL A 88 -3.25 0.10 -6.73
CA VAL A 88 -2.72 -0.58 -5.52
C VAL A 88 -1.35 -1.21 -5.81
N THR A 89 -1.22 -1.93 -6.93
CA THR A 89 0.04 -2.57 -7.33
C THR A 89 1.15 -1.55 -7.54
N LEU A 90 0.84 -0.42 -8.20
CA LEU A 90 1.79 0.67 -8.40
C LEU A 90 2.23 1.30 -7.07
N THR A 91 1.30 1.50 -6.13
CA THR A 91 1.64 2.01 -4.80
C THR A 91 2.57 1.06 -4.04
N CYS A 92 2.34 -0.26 -4.10
CA CYS A 92 3.23 -1.24 -3.48
C CYS A 92 4.67 -1.16 -4.04
N ILE A 93 4.82 -1.00 -5.36
CA ILE A 93 6.14 -0.86 -6.00
C ILE A 93 6.85 0.41 -5.50
N VAL A 94 6.14 1.54 -5.46
CA VAL A 94 6.69 2.81 -4.95
C VAL A 94 7.10 2.67 -3.48
N GLU A 95 6.31 2.00 -2.65
CA GLU A 95 6.66 1.75 -1.25
C GLU A 95 7.87 0.83 -1.10
N LEU A 96 8.02 -0.17 -1.96
CA LEU A 96 9.19 -1.04 -1.97
C LEU A 96 10.46 -0.25 -2.33
N ILE A 97 10.40 0.58 -3.37
CA ILE A 97 11.51 1.45 -3.78
C ILE A 97 11.89 2.40 -2.65
N LEU A 98 10.91 3.03 -2.00
CA LEU A 98 11.14 3.90 -0.85
C LEU A 98 11.82 3.15 0.30
N SER A 99 11.32 1.97 0.64
CA SER A 99 11.90 1.16 1.72
C SER A 99 13.35 0.77 1.44
N MET A 100 13.67 0.47 0.17
CA MET A 100 15.06 0.25 -0.28
C MET A 100 15.93 1.50 -0.19
N ILE A 101 15.40 2.69 -0.53
CA ILE A 101 16.11 3.98 -0.35
C ILE A 101 16.39 4.24 1.13
N LEU A 102 15.41 4.01 2.01
CA LEU A 102 15.60 4.17 3.45
C LEU A 102 16.65 3.21 3.99
N LEU A 103 16.58 1.94 3.61
CA LEU A 103 17.55 0.93 4.03
C LEU A 103 18.97 1.30 3.57
N ARG A 104 19.12 1.77 2.33
CA ARG A 104 20.40 2.24 1.81
C ARG A 104 20.90 3.44 2.59
N GLY A 105 20.07 4.45 2.81
CA GLY A 105 20.40 5.65 3.58
C GLY A 105 20.80 5.33 5.03
N ALA A 106 20.08 4.43 5.70
CA ALA A 106 20.40 3.98 7.06
C ALA A 106 21.70 3.16 7.13
N LYS A 107 22.00 2.38 6.08
CA LYS A 107 23.25 1.60 6.01
C LYS A 107 24.46 2.49 5.75
N THR A 108 24.37 3.40 4.77
CA THR A 108 25.46 4.31 4.38
C THR A 108 25.56 5.57 5.22
N ARG A 109 24.62 5.79 6.14
CA ARG A 109 24.50 7.00 6.98
C ARG A 109 24.45 8.30 6.16
N ASP A 110 23.81 8.24 4.99
CA ASP A 110 23.69 9.39 4.10
C ASP A 110 22.34 10.10 4.31
N VAL A 111 22.43 11.31 4.85
CA VAL A 111 21.31 12.19 5.18
C VAL A 111 20.42 12.50 3.98
N SER A 112 21.01 12.56 2.77
CA SER A 112 20.29 12.97 1.56
C SER A 112 19.20 11.98 1.20
N TYR A 113 19.52 10.68 1.23
CA TYR A 113 18.54 9.61 0.95
C TYR A 113 17.44 9.55 2.01
N CYS A 114 17.80 9.71 3.29
CA CYS A 114 16.81 9.74 4.37
C CYS A 114 15.86 10.94 4.27
N LYS A 115 16.36 12.13 3.88
CA LYS A 115 15.52 13.31 3.62
C LYS A 115 14.59 13.12 2.43
N VAL A 116 15.08 12.55 1.33
CA VAL A 116 14.26 12.24 0.15
C VAL A 116 13.16 11.26 0.53
N TRP A 117 13.50 10.17 1.23
CA TRP A 117 12.53 9.22 1.72
C TRP A 117 11.46 9.88 2.60
N TRP A 118 11.88 10.69 3.58
CA TRP A 118 10.97 11.34 4.52
C TRP A 118 10.00 12.29 3.82
N ARG A 119 10.49 13.12 2.89
CA ARG A 119 9.63 14.03 2.11
C ARG A 119 8.62 13.27 1.25
N THR A 120 9.05 12.21 0.56
CA THR A 120 8.17 11.41 -0.28
C THR A 120 7.14 10.65 0.56
N LYS A 121 7.55 10.02 1.67
CA LYS A 121 6.65 9.28 2.55
C LYS A 121 5.64 10.21 3.24
N LEU A 122 6.04 11.44 3.59
CA LEU A 122 5.12 12.45 4.09
C LEU A 122 4.04 12.81 3.06
N GLY A 123 4.42 12.98 1.79
CA GLY A 123 3.47 13.24 0.71
C GLY A 123 2.48 12.09 0.51
N ILE A 124 2.98 10.85 0.49
CA ILE A 124 2.14 9.65 0.41
C ILE A 124 1.19 9.56 1.62
N PHE A 125 1.69 9.80 2.83
CA PHE A 125 0.89 9.79 4.05
C PHE A 125 -0.28 10.77 4.00
N LEU A 126 -0.04 12.01 3.55
CA LEU A 126 -1.09 13.02 3.41
C LEU A 126 -2.13 12.61 2.34
N ALA A 127 -1.67 12.11 1.20
CA ALA A 127 -2.55 11.63 0.14
C ALA A 127 -3.41 10.43 0.60
N SER A 128 -2.80 9.44 1.24
CA SER A 128 -3.49 8.27 1.79
C SER A 128 -4.50 8.67 2.87
N THR A 129 -4.15 9.61 3.76
CA THR A 129 -5.07 10.12 4.79
C THR A 129 -6.28 10.80 4.15
N ALA A 130 -6.08 11.61 3.10
CA ALA A 130 -7.19 12.23 2.38
C ALA A 130 -8.12 11.20 1.71
N VAL A 131 -7.55 10.15 1.11
CA VAL A 131 -8.32 9.03 0.52
C VAL A 131 -9.10 8.28 1.58
N ILE A 132 -8.50 7.98 2.74
CA ILE A 132 -9.19 7.30 3.85
C ILE A 132 -10.35 8.14 4.37
N VAL A 133 -10.16 9.46 4.54
CA VAL A 133 -11.24 10.36 4.97
C VAL A 133 -12.36 10.41 3.94
N PHE A 134 -12.02 10.48 2.64
CA PHE A 134 -13.01 10.44 1.57
C PHE A 134 -13.80 9.12 1.56
N ALA A 135 -13.10 7.97 1.64
CA ALA A 135 -13.71 6.66 1.71
C ALA A 135 -14.62 6.53 2.94
N PHE A 136 -14.20 7.04 4.10
CA PHE A 136 -14.99 7.04 5.33
C PHE A 136 -16.29 7.84 5.20
N VAL A 137 -16.29 8.94 4.44
CA VAL A 137 -17.49 9.76 4.19
C VAL A 137 -18.47 9.06 3.25
N VAL A 138 -17.96 8.28 2.28
CA VAL A 138 -18.78 7.59 1.26
C VAL A 138 -19.29 6.22 1.71
N SER A 139 -18.53 5.50 2.54
CA SER A 139 -18.85 4.13 2.93
C SER A 139 -19.91 4.03 4.03
N ASP A 140 -20.79 3.05 3.89
CA ASP A 140 -21.75 2.67 4.93
C ASP A 140 -21.08 1.88 6.07
N ASP A 141 -20.04 1.09 5.76
CA ASP A 141 -19.30 0.25 6.73
C ASP A 141 -18.19 1.01 7.48
N ARG A 142 -18.56 2.08 8.18
CA ARG A 142 -17.63 3.05 8.77
C ARG A 142 -16.67 2.48 9.82
N LEU A 143 -17.08 1.45 10.55
CA LEU A 143 -16.35 0.96 11.72
C LEU A 143 -15.06 0.23 11.34
N ASP A 144 -15.12 -0.66 10.35
CA ASP A 144 -13.95 -1.42 9.91
C ASP A 144 -12.89 -0.52 9.27
N PHE A 145 -13.34 0.44 8.44
CA PHE A 145 -12.44 1.45 7.86
C PHE A 145 -11.81 2.36 8.93
N ALA A 146 -12.57 2.73 9.97
CA ALA A 146 -12.05 3.57 11.04
C ALA A 146 -10.95 2.86 11.85
N VAL A 147 -11.20 1.62 12.26
CA VAL A 147 -10.24 0.86 13.07
C VAL A 147 -8.95 0.64 12.28
N GLY A 148 -9.05 0.12 11.04
CA GLY A 148 -7.89 -0.10 10.18
C GLY A 148 -7.13 1.20 9.86
N GLY A 149 -7.88 2.28 9.57
CA GLY A 149 -7.32 3.59 9.28
C GLY A 149 -6.54 4.19 10.46
N ILE A 150 -7.06 4.10 11.69
CA ILE A 150 -6.40 4.62 12.89
C ILE A 150 -5.07 3.89 13.14
N PHE A 151 -5.07 2.55 13.11
CA PHE A 151 -3.83 1.77 13.29
C PHE A 151 -2.81 2.08 12.20
N GLY A 152 -3.26 2.20 10.94
CA GLY A 152 -2.40 2.59 9.83
C GLY A 152 -1.77 3.97 10.03
N ILE A 153 -2.56 4.97 10.42
CA ILE A 153 -2.08 6.33 10.68
C ILE A 153 -1.08 6.34 11.83
N MET A 154 -1.37 5.65 12.94
CA MET A 154 -0.46 5.57 14.09
C MET A 154 0.89 4.96 13.71
N TYR A 155 0.88 3.86 12.94
CA TYR A 155 2.10 3.23 12.45
C TYR A 155 2.91 4.16 11.56
N GLN A 156 2.27 4.86 10.61
CA GLN A 156 2.94 5.79 9.70
C GLN A 156 3.53 7.00 10.44
N CYS A 157 2.79 7.56 11.41
CA CYS A 157 3.29 8.64 12.26
C CYS A 157 4.51 8.20 13.07
N TYR A 158 4.49 6.99 13.64
CA TYR A 158 5.64 6.42 14.34
C TYR A 158 6.85 6.28 13.40
N GLY A 159 6.67 5.73 12.20
CA GLY A 159 7.75 5.59 11.22
C GLY A 159 8.36 6.93 10.80
N LEU A 160 7.52 7.92 10.51
CA LEU A 160 7.97 9.29 10.20
C LEU A 160 8.74 9.93 11.35
N TRP A 161 8.31 9.69 12.59
CA TRP A 161 8.99 10.19 13.79
C TRP A 161 10.36 9.53 13.98
N VAL A 162 10.45 8.21 13.88
CA VAL A 162 11.71 7.45 14.00
C VAL A 162 12.73 7.92 12.97
N VAL A 163 12.34 8.03 11.70
CA VAL A 163 13.26 8.45 10.63
C VAL A 163 13.65 9.92 10.78
N LYS A 164 12.74 10.79 11.23
CA LYS A 164 13.08 12.19 11.52
C LYS A 164 14.09 12.30 12.65
N ALA A 165 13.93 11.52 13.72
CA ALA A 165 14.88 11.47 14.82
C ALA A 165 16.26 10.99 14.34
N PHE A 166 16.30 9.96 13.47
CA PHE A 166 17.53 9.49 12.86
C PHE A 166 18.20 10.53 11.95
N ILE A 167 17.44 11.30 11.16
CA ILE A 167 17.98 12.40 10.35
C ILE A 167 18.64 13.45 11.24
N LEU A 168 17.98 13.86 12.34
CA LEU A 168 18.52 14.85 13.26
C LEU A 168 19.80 14.38 13.94
N GLU A 169 19.88 13.09 14.31
CA GLU A 169 21.10 12.49 14.85
C GLU A 169 22.27 12.55 13.85
N LEU A 170 22.01 12.32 12.56
CA LEU A 170 23.02 12.42 11.51
C LEU A 170 23.44 13.87 11.21
N GLU A 171 22.53 14.85 11.36
CA GLU A 171 22.83 16.27 11.16
C GLU A 171 23.64 16.88 12.30
N PHE A 172 23.42 16.41 13.53
CA PHE A 172 24.07 16.92 14.74
C PHE A 172 24.79 15.79 15.48
N PRO A 173 25.88 15.24 14.92
CA PRO A 173 26.65 14.20 15.58
C PRO A 173 27.22 14.73 16.89
N THR A 174 26.90 14.09 18.01
CA THR A 174 27.50 14.44 19.30
C THR A 174 29.00 14.14 19.30
N ASP A 175 29.81 14.98 19.96
CA ASP A 175 31.29 14.92 20.00
C ASP A 175 31.86 13.54 20.40
N CYS A 176 31.09 12.70 21.10
CA CYS A 176 31.47 11.32 21.41
C CYS A 176 31.61 10.42 20.17
N GLU A 177 30.89 10.68 19.09
CA GLU A 177 30.92 9.87 17.87
C GLU A 177 32.09 10.26 16.95
N GLN A 178 32.50 11.53 16.95
CA GLN A 178 33.68 12.00 16.19
C GLN A 178 34.97 11.26 16.59
N LYS A 179 35.16 10.97 17.89
CA LYS A 179 36.33 10.23 18.39
C LYS A 179 36.38 8.77 17.94
N GLY A 180 35.25 8.19 17.53
CA GLY A 180 35.16 6.83 16.99
C GLY A 180 35.50 6.76 15.51
N ILE A 181 35.17 7.82 14.75
CA ILE A 181 35.45 7.91 13.30
C ILE A 181 36.93 8.19 13.03
N GLU A 182 37.63 8.96 13.87
CA GLU A 182 39.09 9.16 13.74
C GLU A 182 39.94 7.90 13.98
N LYS A 183 39.34 6.82 14.48
CA LYS A 183 40.05 5.55 14.78
C LYS A 183 39.81 4.44 13.75
N LEU A 184 39.07 4.73 12.68
CA LEU A 184 38.75 3.81 11.58
C LEU A 184 39.34 4.32 10.27
#